data_AF-A0A151JEX1-F1
#
_entry.id   AF-A0A151JEX1-F1
#
_cell.length_a   1.000
_cell.length_b   1.000
_cell.length_c   1.000
_cell.angle_alpha   90.00
_cell.angle_beta   90.00
_cell.angle_gamma   90.00
#
_symmetry.space_group_name_H-M   'P 1'
#
loop_
_entity.id
_entity.type
_entity.pdbx_description
1 polymer ?
#
loop_
_entity_poly.entity_id
_entity_poly.type
_entity_poly.pdbx_seq_one_letter_code
_entity_poly.pdbx_strand_id
1 'polypeptide(L)'
;MAYSPEIRQAARALYLKAWTPREIADELNLNSDRIIYYWADKFGWRDMLREQTIDEAIANRIQTLLEIENPSKPQLDMLDRLIEHHVKLKKLRAKPAKPEQSGGEVSAQSGKQTSRSGHKTEQSGQQNADSGQSSAPSGKRRKKVKNDVSEITEGDFKRWHGSLFEYQHTMRNNMHQRIRNILKSRQIGATYYFAGEALENAILTGDNQIFLSASRAQAEVFRRYIVSLAKEFLGLELSGNPMTLSNGAELHFLSTNGKTAQSYHGHVYVDEYFWIGKFDELNKVASAMATHKKWRKTYFSTPSTKMHPAYPFWTGDKWRDGSERRKNIEFPTFDELRDGGRLCPDKQWRYVVTIEDAAKGGCDLFDIDELREEYNETDFNNLFMCIFVDGASSIFEFNKIQKCMVDTAIWQDYSPSAERPFGNREVWLGYDPSRTRDNAVLMVVAPPVVAAEKFRVLEKHTWRGLAFQHQAAEISKVFLRFNVTYLGIDVTGIGAGVYDLLKDTHPREVVPIHYSPDNKNRLVMKMIDVIDGNRLQFDAGMKETAMSFMAIKRTSTNSGNNMTFKAERSELAGHADDFWALSHALINEPLNHTTKRKSRWVFSGEQGQLAA
;
A
#
# COMPACT_ATOMS: atom_id res chain seq x y z
N MET A 1 27.93 31.67 -4.83
CA MET A 1 27.88 30.23 -4.49
C MET A 1 27.32 29.50 -5.71
N ALA A 2 27.92 28.39 -6.14
CA ALA A 2 27.67 27.77 -7.47
C ALA A 2 26.28 27.12 -7.65
N TYR A 3 25.46 27.02 -6.61
CA TYR A 3 24.11 26.45 -6.66
C TYR A 3 23.14 27.36 -5.91
N SER A 4 21.91 27.44 -6.42
CA SER A 4 20.90 28.33 -5.87
C SER A 4 20.41 27.88 -4.48
N PRO A 5 19.93 28.79 -3.62
CA PRO A 5 19.35 28.43 -2.33
C PRO A 5 18.22 27.38 -2.44
N GLU A 6 17.49 27.38 -3.55
CA GLU A 6 16.38 26.48 -3.86
C GLU A 6 16.86 25.05 -4.15
N ILE A 7 17.91 24.88 -4.96
CA ILE A 7 18.54 23.56 -5.23
C ILE A 7 19.06 22.96 -3.92
N ARG A 8 19.67 23.80 -3.07
CA ARG A 8 20.16 23.37 -1.76
C ARG A 8 19.02 22.97 -0.81
N GLN A 9 17.87 23.63 -0.85
CA GLN A 9 16.70 23.25 -0.07
C GLN A 9 16.05 21.95 -0.58
N ALA A 10 15.95 21.76 -1.90
CA ALA A 10 15.49 20.51 -2.50
C ALA A 10 16.40 19.34 -2.11
N ALA A 11 17.72 19.54 -2.16
CA ALA A 11 18.71 18.57 -1.72
C ALA A 11 18.55 18.21 -0.24
N ARG A 12 18.31 19.22 0.61
CA ARG A 12 18.01 19.00 2.03
C ARG A 12 16.75 18.17 2.23
N ALA A 13 15.66 18.45 1.52
CA ALA A 13 14.40 17.72 1.68
C ALA A 13 14.53 16.24 1.28
N LEU A 14 15.23 15.94 0.18
CA LEU A 14 15.51 14.56 -0.22
C LEU A 14 16.47 13.87 0.75
N TYR A 15 17.50 14.58 1.23
CA TYR A 15 18.43 14.09 2.25
C TYR A 15 17.70 13.70 3.54
N LEU A 16 16.74 14.52 3.99
CA LEU A 16 15.92 14.24 5.18
C LEU A 16 14.90 13.09 4.98
N LYS A 17 14.57 12.73 3.73
CA LYS A 17 13.76 11.55 3.37
C LYS A 17 14.58 10.26 3.23
N ALA A 18 15.82 10.27 3.73
CA ALA A 18 16.78 9.16 3.65
C ALA A 18 17.16 8.72 2.23
N TRP A 19 17.05 9.62 1.23
CA TRP A 19 17.66 9.39 -0.07
C TRP A 19 19.18 9.45 0.04
N THR A 20 19.89 8.61 -0.70
CA THR A 20 21.36 8.63 -0.67
C THR A 20 21.90 9.89 -1.34
N PRO A 21 23.06 10.43 -0.92
CA PRO A 21 23.70 11.60 -1.57
C PRO A 21 23.91 11.43 -3.08
N ARG A 22 24.07 10.19 -3.55
CA ARG A 22 24.18 9.85 -4.97
C ARG A 22 22.84 9.95 -5.67
N GLU A 23 21.79 9.35 -5.12
CA GLU A 23 20.42 9.51 -5.65
C GLU A 23 19.99 10.97 -5.67
N ILE A 24 20.34 11.76 -4.67
CA ILE A 24 20.03 13.20 -4.62
C ILE A 24 20.81 13.97 -5.70
N ALA A 25 22.08 13.63 -5.91
CA ALA A 25 22.87 14.25 -6.96
C ALA A 25 22.34 13.91 -8.35
N ASP A 26 21.94 12.65 -8.57
CA ASP A 26 21.33 12.20 -9.81
C ASP A 26 19.95 12.85 -10.02
N GLU A 27 19.13 12.92 -8.96
CA GLU A 27 17.77 13.50 -8.98
C GLU A 27 17.77 15.02 -9.22
N LEU A 28 18.74 15.73 -8.65
CA LEU A 28 18.87 17.19 -8.78
C LEU A 28 19.88 17.64 -9.84
N ASN A 29 20.40 16.69 -10.62
CA ASN A 29 21.39 16.90 -11.68
C ASN A 29 22.62 17.70 -11.20
N LEU A 30 23.15 17.34 -10.02
CA LEU A 30 24.32 17.96 -9.43
C LEU A 30 25.60 17.33 -9.99
N ASN A 31 26.62 18.17 -10.21
CA ASN A 31 27.89 17.74 -10.79
C ASN A 31 28.65 16.71 -9.93
N SER A 32 28.33 16.58 -8.63
CA SER A 32 28.92 15.58 -7.74
C SER A 32 28.10 15.40 -6.45
N ASP A 33 28.00 14.16 -6.00
CA ASP A 33 27.49 13.76 -4.67
C ASP A 33 28.27 14.37 -3.49
N ARG A 34 29.55 14.74 -3.68
CA ARG A 34 30.37 15.46 -2.70
C ARG A 34 29.79 16.79 -2.27
N ILE A 35 28.99 17.42 -3.13
CA ILE A 35 28.29 18.68 -2.83
C ILE A 35 27.24 18.46 -1.73
N ILE A 36 26.56 17.32 -1.77
CA ILE A 36 25.56 16.93 -0.76
C ILE A 36 26.24 16.61 0.57
N TYR A 37 27.37 15.91 0.56
CA TYR A 37 28.17 15.69 1.77
C TYR A 37 28.65 17.01 2.39
N TYR A 38 29.14 17.94 1.56
CA TYR A 38 29.56 19.27 2.02
C TYR A 38 28.40 20.08 2.60
N TRP A 39 27.22 20.07 1.99
CA TRP A 39 26.05 20.75 2.53
C TRP A 39 25.53 20.09 3.80
N ALA A 40 25.57 18.77 3.87
CA ALA A 40 25.14 18.04 5.05
C ALA A 40 26.01 18.38 6.27
N ASP A 41 27.33 18.53 6.09
CA ASP A 41 28.23 18.97 7.16
C ASP A 41 28.11 20.47 7.47
N LYS A 42 28.04 21.32 6.45
CA LYS A 42 28.03 22.78 6.63
C LYS A 42 26.74 23.32 7.25
N PHE A 43 25.60 22.70 6.93
CA PHE A 43 24.28 23.16 7.35
C PHE A 43 23.65 22.23 8.40
N GLY A 44 24.43 21.31 8.97
CA GLY A 44 23.99 20.38 10.00
C GLY A 44 22.87 19.45 9.54
N TRP A 45 22.78 19.09 8.26
CA TRP A 45 21.72 18.17 7.81
C TRP A 45 21.91 16.76 8.36
N ARG A 46 23.15 16.39 8.68
CA ARG A 46 23.45 15.16 9.43
C ARG A 46 22.77 15.15 10.79
N ASP A 47 22.66 16.32 11.42
CA ASP A 47 22.03 16.51 12.73
C ASP A 47 20.51 16.76 12.61
N MET A 48 20.02 17.12 11.41
CA MET A 48 18.60 17.34 11.09
C MET A 48 17.91 16.11 10.52
N LEU A 49 18.67 15.16 9.96
CA LEU A 49 18.23 13.78 9.87
C LEU A 49 17.82 13.43 11.29
N ARG A 50 16.51 13.41 11.55
CA ARG A 50 16.01 12.94 12.83
C ARG A 50 16.70 11.60 13.08
N GLU A 51 16.93 11.29 14.34
CA GLU A 51 17.04 9.90 14.76
C GLU A 51 15.66 9.25 14.54
N GLN A 52 15.21 9.12 13.28
CA GLN A 52 14.20 8.14 12.92
C GLN A 52 14.78 6.82 13.37
N THR A 53 14.03 6.06 14.15
CA THR A 53 14.52 4.73 14.45
C THR A 53 14.56 3.98 13.13
N ILE A 54 15.58 3.14 12.94
CA ILE A 54 15.80 2.43 11.67
C ILE A 54 14.54 1.66 11.22
N ASP A 55 13.72 1.22 12.19
CA ASP A 55 12.47 0.52 11.96
C ASP A 55 11.38 1.39 11.31
N GLU A 56 11.29 2.68 11.67
CA GLU A 56 10.33 3.63 11.09
C GLU A 56 10.67 3.90 9.62
N ALA A 57 11.95 4.15 9.35
CA ALA A 57 12.44 4.38 7.99
C ALA A 57 12.20 3.15 7.10
N ILE A 58 12.44 1.95 7.62
CA ILE A 58 12.18 0.69 6.91
C ILE A 58 10.69 0.48 6.68
N ALA A 59 9.84 0.65 7.70
CA ALA A 59 8.40 0.46 7.58
C ALA A 59 7.77 1.42 6.56
N ASN A 60 8.13 2.70 6.64
CA ASN A 60 7.70 3.72 5.69
C ASN A 60 8.15 3.37 4.27
N ARG A 61 9.42 2.96 4.10
CA ARG A 61 9.92 2.60 2.77
C ARG A 61 9.24 1.35 2.21
N ILE A 62 8.97 0.33 3.03
CA ILE A 62 8.19 -0.85 2.63
C ILE A 62 6.82 -0.40 2.10
N GLN A 63 6.11 0.46 2.84
CA GLN A 63 4.80 0.96 2.42
C GLN A 63 4.88 1.72 1.09
N THR A 64 5.84 2.62 0.94
CA THR A 64 6.04 3.34 -0.34
C THR A 64 6.28 2.35 -1.48
N LEU A 65 7.09 1.32 -1.27
CA LEU A 65 7.34 0.30 -2.30
C LEU A 65 6.10 -0.56 -2.61
N LEU A 66 5.15 -0.70 -1.67
CA LEU A 66 3.88 -1.40 -1.88
C LEU A 66 2.83 -0.55 -2.59
N GLU A 67 2.93 0.77 -2.48
CA GLU A 67 2.12 1.73 -3.25
C GLU A 67 2.64 1.87 -4.68
N ILE A 68 3.88 1.46 -4.94
CA ILE A 68 4.39 1.32 -6.31
C ILE A 68 3.72 0.11 -6.94
N GLU A 69 2.95 0.37 -7.98
CA GLU A 69 2.08 -0.60 -8.64
C GLU A 69 2.85 -1.71 -9.39
N ASN A 70 4.02 -1.39 -9.95
CA ASN A 70 4.96 -2.38 -10.51
C ASN A 70 6.41 -2.02 -10.18
N PRO A 71 6.91 -2.39 -8.99
CA PRO A 71 8.28 -2.14 -8.59
C PRO A 71 9.24 -2.88 -9.52
N SER A 72 10.26 -2.17 -9.99
CA SER A 72 11.37 -2.75 -10.75
C SER A 72 12.02 -3.91 -9.99
N LYS A 73 12.73 -4.82 -10.68
CA LYS A 73 13.46 -5.91 -10.01
C LYS A 73 14.37 -5.40 -8.87
N PRO A 74 15.14 -4.30 -9.01
CA PRO A 74 15.89 -3.73 -7.89
C PRO A 74 15.01 -3.23 -6.73
N GLN A 75 13.80 -2.72 -7.00
CA GLN A 75 12.85 -2.28 -5.97
C GLN A 75 12.16 -3.46 -5.28
N LEU A 76 11.88 -4.56 -5.99
CA LEU A 76 11.44 -5.83 -5.41
C LEU A 76 12.55 -6.44 -4.54
N ASP A 77 13.79 -6.45 -5.04
CA ASP A 77 14.96 -6.88 -4.27
C ASP A 77 15.16 -5.98 -3.04
N MET A 78 14.92 -4.66 -3.18
CA MET A 78 14.94 -3.71 -2.06
C MET A 78 13.83 -4.01 -1.06
N LEU A 79 12.60 -4.27 -1.51
CA LEU A 79 11.47 -4.63 -0.66
C LEU A 79 11.77 -5.91 0.12
N ASP A 80 12.29 -6.93 -0.55
CA ASP A 80 12.69 -8.19 0.07
C ASP A 80 13.80 -7.97 1.11
N ARG A 81 14.83 -7.15 0.78
CA ARG A 81 15.90 -6.77 1.72
C ARG A 81 15.37 -5.96 2.90
N LEU A 82 14.47 -5.00 2.67
CA LEU A 82 13.90 -4.15 3.71
C LEU A 82 13.04 -4.98 4.67
N ILE A 83 12.23 -5.90 4.16
CA ILE A 83 11.49 -6.85 4.99
C ILE A 83 12.48 -7.72 5.77
N GLU A 84 13.53 -8.25 5.14
CA GLU A 84 14.58 -9.00 5.83
C GLU A 84 15.26 -8.19 6.95
N HIS A 85 15.59 -6.93 6.69
CA HIS A 85 16.15 -6.01 7.68
C HIS A 85 15.15 -5.69 8.80
N HIS A 86 13.88 -5.47 8.48
CA HIS A 86 12.82 -5.24 9.46
C HIS A 86 12.70 -6.41 10.44
N VAL A 87 12.67 -7.64 9.91
CA VAL A 87 12.59 -8.87 10.72
C VAL A 87 13.87 -9.04 11.54
N LYS A 88 15.06 -8.76 10.99
CA LYS A 88 16.33 -8.79 11.73
C LYS A 88 16.36 -7.81 12.89
N LEU A 89 15.90 -6.57 12.69
CA LEU A 89 15.86 -5.56 13.74
C LEU A 89 14.92 -5.97 14.87
N LYS A 90 13.72 -6.46 14.54
CA LYS A 90 12.80 -7.05 15.52
C LYS A 90 13.45 -8.21 16.30
N LYS A 91 14.18 -9.10 15.61
CA LYS A 91 14.92 -10.21 16.24
C LYS A 91 16.04 -9.72 17.17
N LEU A 92 16.74 -8.65 16.83
CA LEU A 92 17.82 -8.06 17.63
C LEU A 92 17.28 -7.38 18.89
N ARG A 93 16.13 -6.68 18.78
CA ARG A 93 15.46 -6.01 19.90
C ARG A 93 14.75 -6.98 20.84
N ALA A 94 14.40 -8.18 20.38
CA ALA A 94 13.89 -9.24 21.23
C ALA A 94 14.90 -9.57 22.34
N LYS A 95 14.58 -9.21 23.59
CA LYS A 95 15.45 -9.49 24.73
C LYS A 95 15.69 -11.00 24.83
N PRO A 96 16.94 -11.48 24.95
CA PRO A 96 17.17 -12.89 25.26
C PRO A 96 16.53 -13.19 26.61
N ALA A 97 15.71 -14.24 26.68
CA ALA A 97 15.14 -14.70 27.93
C ALA A 97 16.29 -14.97 28.92
N LYS A 98 16.28 -14.27 30.07
CA LYS A 98 17.19 -14.62 31.16
C LYS A 98 16.84 -16.04 31.59
N PRO A 99 17.78 -17.00 31.59
CA PRO A 99 17.52 -18.26 32.26
C PRO A 99 17.29 -17.96 33.74
N GLU A 100 16.19 -18.47 34.29
CA GLU A 100 15.98 -18.52 35.74
C GLU A 100 17.13 -19.33 36.34
N GLN A 101 18.11 -18.64 36.92
CA GLN A 101 19.18 -19.27 37.68
C GLN A 101 18.68 -19.47 39.11
N SER A 102 18.25 -20.70 39.42
CA SER A 102 18.37 -21.25 40.76
C SER A 102 19.87 -21.36 41.11
N GLY A 103 20.19 -21.00 42.35
CA GLY A 103 21.55 -20.70 42.79
C GLY A 103 22.53 -21.87 42.88
N GLY A 104 23.81 -21.51 42.95
CA GLY A 104 24.92 -22.40 43.28
C GLY A 104 26.26 -21.85 42.81
N GLU A 105 27.08 -21.37 43.74
CA GLU A 105 28.38 -20.72 43.51
C GLU A 105 29.54 -21.67 43.12
N VAL A 106 30.62 -21.01 42.67
CA VAL A 106 32.06 -21.37 42.68
C VAL A 106 32.63 -22.25 41.55
N SER A 107 33.39 -21.64 40.62
CA SER A 107 34.88 -21.66 40.63
C SER A 107 35.48 -21.15 39.31
N ALA A 108 36.58 -20.41 39.46
CA ALA A 108 37.40 -19.82 38.41
C ALA A 108 38.55 -20.76 37.99
N GLN A 109 38.99 -20.71 36.72
CA GLN A 109 40.39 -20.45 36.30
C GLN A 109 40.72 -20.92 34.86
N SER A 110 41.21 -19.94 34.07
CA SER A 110 42.34 -19.96 33.12
C SER A 110 42.60 -21.13 32.14
N GLY A 111 42.55 -20.81 30.85
CA GLY A 111 43.75 -20.56 30.01
C GLY A 111 44.48 -21.72 29.30
N LYS A 112 44.48 -21.70 27.95
CA LYS A 112 45.60 -21.92 26.98
C LYS A 112 45.02 -22.15 25.56
N GLN A 113 45.26 -21.31 24.53
CA GLN A 113 46.46 -21.20 23.66
C GLN A 113 46.96 -22.57 23.16
N THR A 114 47.10 -22.91 21.86
CA THR A 114 47.79 -22.22 20.74
C THR A 114 47.61 -22.93 19.38
N SER A 115 47.74 -22.14 18.28
CA SER A 115 48.43 -22.36 16.98
C SER A 115 48.14 -23.59 16.07
N ARG A 116 47.78 -23.48 14.79
CA ARG A 116 48.46 -22.96 13.54
C ARG A 116 49.49 -23.92 12.88
N SER A 117 49.17 -24.40 11.67
CA SER A 117 50.07 -24.75 10.52
C SER A 117 49.22 -25.42 9.42
N GLY A 118 49.07 -24.99 8.15
CA GLY A 118 50.05 -24.58 7.12
C GLY A 118 50.71 -25.84 6.51
N HIS A 119 50.79 -26.15 5.21
CA HIS A 119 50.56 -25.46 3.93
C HIS A 119 50.78 -26.48 2.75
N LYS A 120 50.14 -26.26 1.58
CA LYS A 120 50.57 -26.54 0.17
C LYS A 120 50.82 -28.00 -0.29
N THR A 121 50.39 -28.43 -1.49
CA THR A 121 50.97 -28.03 -2.80
C THR A 121 50.03 -28.39 -3.98
N GLU A 122 50.09 -27.59 -5.04
CA GLU A 122 49.37 -27.69 -6.33
C GLU A 122 50.14 -28.44 -7.43
N GLN A 123 49.37 -28.92 -8.44
CA GLN A 123 49.68 -29.08 -9.89
C GLN A 123 50.72 -30.15 -10.31
N SER A 124 50.60 -30.93 -11.40
CA SER A 124 49.84 -30.85 -12.67
C SER A 124 50.00 -32.18 -13.45
N GLY A 125 49.11 -32.49 -14.41
CA GLY A 125 49.49 -33.35 -15.58
C GLY A 125 48.46 -34.35 -16.15
N GLN A 126 47.54 -33.85 -16.98
CA GLN A 126 46.94 -34.45 -18.21
C GLN A 126 47.27 -35.90 -18.67
N GLN A 127 46.23 -36.74 -18.90
CA GLN A 127 45.70 -37.21 -20.21
C GLN A 127 44.98 -38.60 -20.18
N ASN A 128 44.01 -38.72 -21.10
CA ASN A 128 42.99 -39.74 -21.34
C ASN A 128 43.43 -41.23 -21.39
N ALA A 129 42.57 -42.14 -20.92
CA ALA A 129 42.01 -43.27 -21.69
C ALA A 129 41.02 -44.13 -20.87
N ASP A 130 40.05 -44.66 -21.59
CA ASP A 130 38.87 -45.44 -21.20
C ASP A 130 39.19 -46.88 -20.71
N SER A 131 38.54 -47.34 -19.64
CA SER A 131 37.98 -48.72 -19.52
C SER A 131 37.46 -49.04 -18.10
N GLY A 132 36.16 -49.37 -18.04
CA GLY A 132 35.66 -50.60 -17.39
C GLY A 132 35.73 -50.78 -15.86
N GLN A 133 34.64 -50.39 -15.19
CA GLN A 133 33.97 -51.12 -14.09
C GLN A 133 34.79 -51.60 -12.86
N SER A 134 34.49 -51.03 -11.68
CA SER A 134 33.70 -51.73 -10.65
C SER A 134 33.47 -50.85 -9.41
N SER A 135 32.29 -51.06 -8.83
CA SER A 135 31.53 -50.21 -7.92
C SER A 135 31.97 -50.25 -6.45
N ALA A 136 32.01 -49.07 -5.81
CA ALA A 136 31.78 -48.91 -4.37
C ALA A 136 30.57 -47.97 -4.17
N PRO A 137 29.58 -48.32 -3.32
CA PRO A 137 28.36 -47.53 -3.19
C PRO A 137 28.67 -46.26 -2.39
N SER A 138 28.76 -45.12 -3.07
CA SER A 138 28.75 -43.81 -2.42
C SER A 138 27.41 -43.64 -1.70
N GLY A 139 27.45 -43.46 -0.38
CA GLY A 139 26.27 -43.21 0.45
C GLY A 139 25.37 -42.15 -0.19
N LYS A 140 24.12 -42.52 -0.46
CA LYS A 140 23.09 -41.60 -0.95
C LYS A 140 23.01 -40.43 0.03
N ARG A 141 23.51 -39.25 -0.36
CA ARG A 141 23.14 -37.98 0.27
C ARG A 141 21.61 -37.94 0.26
N ARG A 142 20.98 -38.07 1.43
CA ARG A 142 19.52 -37.91 1.60
C ARG A 142 19.14 -36.58 0.93
N LYS A 143 18.22 -36.62 -0.04
CA LYS A 143 17.68 -35.40 -0.65
C LYS A 143 17.11 -34.55 0.49
N LYS A 144 17.62 -33.33 0.65
CA LYS A 144 17.11 -32.35 1.63
C LYS A 144 15.61 -32.18 1.34
N VAL A 145 14.76 -32.49 2.33
CA VAL A 145 13.31 -32.33 2.19
C VAL A 145 13.03 -30.85 2.00
N LYS A 146 12.21 -30.51 1.00
CA LYS A 146 11.87 -29.10 0.72
C LYS A 146 10.97 -28.58 1.82
N ASN A 147 11.21 -27.34 2.27
CA ASN A 147 10.44 -26.68 3.32
C ASN A 147 10.31 -27.58 4.58
N ASP A 148 11.44 -28.15 5.02
CA ASP A 148 11.45 -29.07 6.15
C ASP A 148 11.31 -28.33 7.48
N VAL A 149 10.24 -28.66 8.22
CA VAL A 149 9.90 -28.05 9.51
C VAL A 149 9.90 -29.07 10.65
N SER A 150 10.37 -30.30 10.39
CA SER A 150 10.29 -31.42 11.33
C SER A 150 11.07 -31.22 12.64
N GLU A 151 12.08 -30.35 12.64
CA GLU A 151 12.90 -30.02 13.81
C GLU A 151 12.39 -28.81 14.60
N ILE A 152 11.36 -28.10 14.11
CA ILE A 152 10.84 -26.90 14.75
C ILE A 152 9.77 -27.25 15.78
N THR A 153 9.89 -26.62 16.96
CA THR A 153 9.00 -26.79 18.11
C THR A 153 8.41 -25.45 18.55
N GLU A 154 7.46 -25.49 19.48
CA GLU A 154 6.88 -24.26 20.06
C GLU A 154 7.95 -23.38 20.73
N GLY A 155 9.00 -23.99 21.29
CA GLY A 155 10.09 -23.28 21.96
C GLY A 155 10.89 -22.36 21.05
N ASP A 156 10.96 -22.66 19.75
CA ASP A 156 11.74 -21.90 18.77
C ASP A 156 11.10 -20.53 18.46
N PHE A 157 9.79 -20.39 18.70
CA PHE A 157 9.07 -19.13 18.51
C PHE A 157 9.22 -18.15 19.67
N LYS A 158 9.79 -18.56 20.82
CA LYS A 158 9.92 -17.70 22.01
C LYS A 158 10.59 -16.36 21.71
N ARG A 159 11.64 -16.38 20.89
CA ARG A 159 12.36 -15.14 20.50
C ARG A 159 11.49 -14.24 19.63
N TRP A 160 10.69 -14.82 18.74
CA TRP A 160 9.73 -14.05 17.94
C TRP A 160 8.62 -13.47 18.81
N HIS A 161 8.05 -14.25 19.73
CA HIS A 161 7.06 -13.76 20.69
C HIS A 161 7.60 -12.58 21.50
N GLY A 162 8.84 -12.65 21.98
CA GLY A 162 9.48 -11.54 22.71
C GLY A 162 9.78 -10.29 21.86
N SER A 163 9.53 -10.31 20.56
CA SER A 163 9.65 -9.15 19.66
C SER A 163 8.32 -8.44 19.40
N LEU A 164 7.22 -8.97 19.92
CA LEU A 164 5.87 -8.46 19.69
C LEU A 164 5.53 -7.33 20.68
N PHE A 165 4.69 -6.40 20.23
CA PHE A 165 4.11 -5.36 21.08
C PHE A 165 2.88 -5.90 21.85
N GLU A 166 2.45 -5.21 22.90
CA GLU A 166 1.37 -5.68 23.79
C GLU A 166 0.04 -5.93 23.07
N TYR A 167 -0.33 -5.08 22.12
CA TYR A 167 -1.55 -5.29 21.32
C TYR A 167 -1.42 -6.51 20.38
N GLN A 168 -0.21 -6.87 19.94
CA GLN A 168 0.03 -8.09 19.16
C GLN A 168 -0.05 -9.33 20.06
N HIS A 169 0.46 -9.25 21.29
CA HIS A 169 0.24 -10.29 22.30
C HIS A 169 -1.25 -10.47 22.61
N THR A 170 -2.01 -9.39 22.68
CA THR A 170 -3.48 -9.44 22.83
C THR A 170 -4.13 -10.22 21.68
N MET A 171 -3.73 -9.97 20.44
CA MET A 171 -4.20 -10.75 19.27
C MET A 171 -3.86 -12.24 19.40
N ARG A 172 -2.64 -12.56 19.88
CA ARG A 172 -2.15 -13.94 20.09
C ARG A 172 -2.92 -14.69 21.16
N ASN A 173 -3.12 -14.06 22.30
CA ASN A 173 -3.82 -14.67 23.43
C ASN A 173 -5.28 -15.01 23.08
N ASN A 174 -5.83 -14.33 22.06
CA ASN A 174 -7.18 -14.57 21.56
C ASN A 174 -7.24 -15.48 20.31
N MET A 175 -6.15 -16.14 19.90
CA MET A 175 -6.13 -17.06 18.75
C MET A 175 -7.11 -18.25 18.88
N HIS A 176 -7.54 -18.60 20.08
CA HIS A 176 -8.54 -19.66 20.31
C HIS A 176 -9.94 -19.28 19.80
N GLN A 177 -10.21 -18.00 19.53
CA GLN A 177 -11.50 -17.51 19.08
C GLN A 177 -11.82 -18.03 17.66
N ARG A 178 -13.07 -18.45 17.47
CA ARG A 178 -13.55 -18.99 16.19
C ARG A 178 -13.52 -17.92 15.09
N ILE A 179 -13.99 -16.72 15.43
CA ILE A 179 -13.95 -15.54 14.57
C ILE A 179 -13.32 -14.41 15.36
N ARG A 180 -12.23 -13.87 14.83
CA ARG A 180 -11.64 -12.60 15.30
C ARG A 180 -11.91 -11.55 14.25
N ASN A 181 -12.35 -10.39 14.69
CA ASN A 181 -12.61 -9.24 13.84
C ASN A 181 -11.91 -8.02 14.44
N ILE A 182 -10.95 -7.46 13.74
CA ILE A 182 -9.99 -6.52 14.32
C ILE A 182 -9.96 -5.25 13.48
N LEU A 183 -10.32 -4.13 14.09
CA LEU A 183 -10.19 -2.82 13.49
C LEU A 183 -8.87 -2.21 13.92
N LYS A 184 -8.04 -1.78 12.96
CA LYS A 184 -6.65 -1.40 13.25
C LYS A 184 -6.23 -0.11 12.56
N SER A 185 -5.32 0.60 13.20
CA SER A 185 -4.57 1.73 12.64
C SER A 185 -3.61 1.26 11.53
N ARG A 186 -3.25 2.17 10.63
CA ARG A 186 -2.12 1.96 9.73
C ARG A 186 -0.80 1.82 10.50
N GLN A 187 0.16 1.15 9.87
CA GLN A 187 1.55 1.00 10.33
C GLN A 187 1.77 0.37 11.72
N ILE A 188 0.78 -0.30 12.31
CA ILE A 188 0.97 -1.00 13.60
C ILE A 188 1.52 -2.45 13.47
N GLY A 189 1.98 -2.87 12.29
CA GLY A 189 2.57 -4.20 12.09
C GLY A 189 1.60 -5.39 12.20
N ALA A 190 0.30 -5.20 11.93
CA ALA A 190 -0.68 -6.29 11.96
C ALA A 190 -0.36 -7.42 10.95
N THR A 191 0.05 -7.07 9.72
CA THR A 191 0.42 -8.05 8.68
C THR A 191 1.64 -8.88 9.10
N TYR A 192 2.66 -8.25 9.69
CA TYR A 192 3.82 -8.94 10.26
C TYR A 192 3.40 -9.97 11.33
N TYR A 193 2.53 -9.54 12.25
CA TYR A 193 2.03 -10.40 13.31
C TYR A 193 1.25 -11.62 12.77
N PHE A 194 0.25 -11.40 11.89
CA PHE A 194 -0.55 -12.50 11.35
C PHE A 194 0.24 -13.42 10.41
N ALA A 195 1.26 -12.92 9.72
CA ALA A 195 2.20 -13.75 8.97
C ALA A 195 2.95 -14.72 9.90
N GLY A 196 3.43 -14.24 11.04
CA GLY A 196 4.12 -15.09 12.02
C GLY A 196 3.19 -16.06 12.75
N GLU A 197 1.99 -15.62 13.14
CA GLU A 197 0.98 -16.48 13.74
C GLU A 197 0.59 -17.63 12.81
N ALA A 198 0.37 -17.33 11.53
CA ALA A 198 0.05 -18.35 10.53
C ALA A 198 1.22 -19.32 10.31
N LEU A 199 2.46 -18.84 10.31
CA LEU A 199 3.65 -19.69 10.21
C LEU A 199 3.79 -20.62 11.44
N GLU A 200 3.67 -20.07 12.66
CA GLU A 200 3.68 -20.84 13.91
C GLU A 200 2.60 -21.91 13.87
N ASN A 201 1.37 -21.55 13.51
CA ASN A 201 0.27 -22.48 13.44
C ASN A 201 0.48 -23.58 12.39
N ALA A 202 0.89 -23.22 11.16
CA ALA A 202 1.14 -24.18 10.09
C ALA A 202 2.22 -25.20 10.46
N ILE A 203 3.30 -24.75 11.10
CA ILE A 203 4.41 -25.61 11.55
C ILE A 203 3.96 -26.56 12.66
N LEU A 204 3.28 -26.04 13.68
CA LEU A 204 2.97 -26.83 14.88
C LEU A 204 1.78 -27.78 14.69
N THR A 205 0.81 -27.45 13.84
CA THR A 205 -0.43 -28.25 13.72
C THR A 205 -0.58 -28.98 12.39
N GLY A 206 0.22 -28.61 11.37
CA GLY A 206 0.02 -29.12 10.01
C GLY A 206 -1.22 -28.54 9.31
N ASP A 207 -1.81 -27.49 9.89
CA ASP A 207 -3.03 -26.88 9.35
C ASP A 207 -2.74 -25.88 8.23
N ASN A 208 -3.58 -25.90 7.21
CA ASN A 208 -3.51 -24.97 6.09
C ASN A 208 -3.84 -23.53 6.50
N GLN A 209 -3.17 -22.57 5.87
CA GLN A 209 -3.37 -21.14 6.07
C GLN A 209 -3.74 -20.47 4.75
N ILE A 210 -4.79 -19.64 4.75
CA ILE A 210 -5.32 -19.00 3.55
C ILE A 210 -5.39 -17.50 3.79
N PHE A 211 -4.72 -16.72 2.94
CA PHE A 211 -4.72 -15.26 2.97
C PHE A 211 -5.57 -14.74 1.81
N LEU A 212 -6.58 -13.91 2.14
CA LEU A 212 -7.47 -13.25 1.19
C LEU A 212 -7.30 -11.73 1.28
N SER A 213 -6.66 -11.15 0.27
CA SER A 213 -6.35 -9.72 0.19
C SER A 213 -7.01 -9.03 -0.99
N ALA A 214 -7.18 -7.70 -0.91
CA ALA A 214 -7.87 -6.93 -1.95
C ALA A 214 -7.17 -7.07 -3.32
N SER A 215 -5.84 -7.14 -3.34
CA SER A 215 -5.04 -7.39 -4.54
C SER A 215 -4.01 -8.52 -4.36
N ARG A 216 -3.50 -9.05 -5.47
CA ARG A 216 -2.42 -10.06 -5.46
C ARG A 216 -1.13 -9.51 -4.82
N ALA A 217 -0.81 -8.24 -5.06
CA ALA A 217 0.37 -7.58 -4.50
C ALA A 217 0.32 -7.54 -2.96
N GLN A 218 -0.84 -7.26 -2.38
CA GLN A 218 -1.05 -7.28 -0.94
C GLN A 218 -0.91 -8.69 -0.36
N ALA A 219 -1.50 -9.69 -1.01
CA ALA A 219 -1.37 -11.09 -0.56
C ALA A 219 0.09 -11.56 -0.54
N GLU A 220 0.92 -11.10 -1.48
CA GLU A 220 2.35 -11.43 -1.57
C GLU A 220 3.17 -10.87 -0.39
N VAL A 221 2.68 -9.82 0.28
CA VAL A 221 3.33 -9.25 1.48
C VAL A 221 3.36 -10.28 2.62
N PHE A 222 2.28 -11.04 2.83
CA PHE A 222 2.28 -12.13 3.80
C PHE A 222 3.33 -13.17 3.47
N ARG A 223 3.44 -13.56 2.20
CA ARG A 223 4.43 -14.53 1.74
C ARG A 223 5.85 -14.06 2.07
N ARG A 224 6.17 -12.79 1.78
CA ARG A 224 7.49 -12.21 2.08
C ARG A 224 7.78 -12.20 3.58
N TYR A 225 6.82 -11.78 4.41
CA TYR A 225 6.99 -11.83 5.86
C TYR A 225 7.19 -13.26 6.38
N ILE A 226 6.43 -14.23 5.89
CA ILE A 226 6.58 -15.65 6.27
C ILE A 226 7.98 -16.17 5.93
N VAL A 227 8.45 -15.95 4.71
CA VAL A 227 9.79 -16.36 4.29
C VAL A 227 10.86 -15.71 5.17
N SER A 228 10.72 -14.41 5.44
CA SER A 228 11.68 -13.68 6.26
C SER A 228 11.66 -14.12 7.73
N LEU A 229 10.48 -14.32 8.33
CA LEU A 229 10.33 -14.84 9.69
C LEU A 229 10.94 -16.24 9.84
N ALA A 230 10.65 -17.13 8.88
CA ALA A 230 11.21 -18.48 8.86
C ALA A 230 12.74 -18.45 8.78
N LYS A 231 13.31 -17.62 7.89
CA LYS A 231 14.75 -17.47 7.74
C LYS A 231 15.40 -16.90 8.99
N GLU A 232 14.88 -15.80 9.49
CA GLU A 232 15.52 -15.04 10.56
C GLU A 232 15.32 -15.68 11.93
N PHE A 233 14.10 -16.08 12.30
CA PHE A 233 13.83 -16.61 13.63
C PHE A 233 14.06 -18.12 13.74
N LEU A 234 13.85 -18.87 12.65
CA LEU A 234 13.88 -20.35 12.66
C LEU A 234 15.03 -20.94 11.84
N GLY A 235 15.80 -20.14 11.09
CA GLY A 235 16.87 -20.65 10.21
C GLY A 235 16.38 -21.45 9.01
N LEU A 236 15.12 -21.26 8.60
CA LEU A 236 14.46 -22.03 7.54
C LEU A 236 14.39 -21.27 6.21
N GLU A 237 14.69 -21.96 5.11
CA GLU A 237 14.49 -21.45 3.76
C GLU A 237 13.19 -22.00 3.17
N LEU A 238 12.13 -21.17 3.19
CA LEU A 238 10.83 -21.54 2.65
C LEU A 238 10.64 -21.03 1.21
N SER A 239 10.01 -21.84 0.36
CA SER A 239 9.73 -21.49 -1.04
C SER A 239 8.46 -22.16 -1.59
N GLY A 240 7.92 -21.61 -2.68
CA GLY A 240 6.70 -22.10 -3.34
C GLY A 240 5.54 -21.10 -3.37
N ASN A 241 4.55 -21.40 -4.21
CA ASN A 241 3.25 -20.74 -4.28
C ASN A 241 2.21 -21.70 -4.91
N PRO A 242 1.37 -22.40 -4.11
CA PRO A 242 1.31 -22.34 -2.65
C PRO A 242 2.60 -22.87 -1.99
N MET A 243 2.85 -22.44 -0.76
CA MET A 243 3.99 -22.91 0.02
C MET A 243 3.56 -24.11 0.85
N THR A 244 4.09 -25.29 0.54
CA THR A 244 3.78 -26.55 1.24
C THR A 244 4.92 -26.93 2.18
N LEU A 245 4.63 -27.12 3.46
CA LEU A 245 5.60 -27.55 4.48
C LEU A 245 5.75 -29.08 4.51
N SER A 246 6.85 -29.60 5.08
CA SER A 246 7.09 -31.05 5.15
C SER A 246 6.07 -31.82 5.97
N ASN A 247 5.33 -31.15 6.86
CA ASN A 247 4.23 -31.73 7.64
C ASN A 247 2.88 -31.75 6.88
N GLY A 248 2.84 -31.27 5.63
CA GLY A 248 1.66 -31.24 4.77
C GLY A 248 0.84 -29.95 4.82
N ALA A 249 1.15 -28.99 5.70
CA ALA A 249 0.46 -27.70 5.74
C ALA A 249 0.70 -26.91 4.44
N GLU A 250 -0.36 -26.32 3.89
CA GLU A 250 -0.29 -25.45 2.73
C GLU A 250 -0.62 -24.00 3.09
N LEU A 251 0.21 -23.07 2.62
CA LEU A 251 -0.01 -21.63 2.75
C LEU A 251 -0.38 -21.06 1.38
N HIS A 252 -1.62 -20.57 1.28
CA HIS A 252 -2.25 -20.05 0.07
C HIS A 252 -2.37 -18.53 0.17
N PHE A 253 -1.83 -17.81 -0.82
CA PHE A 253 -1.92 -16.36 -0.93
C PHE A 253 -2.87 -16.06 -2.09
N LEU A 254 -4.03 -15.48 -1.86
CA LEU A 254 -5.09 -15.36 -2.86
C LEU A 254 -5.62 -13.93 -2.94
N SER A 255 -5.99 -13.49 -4.15
CA SER A 255 -6.77 -12.27 -4.35
C SER A 255 -8.28 -12.58 -4.30
N THR A 256 -9.10 -11.54 -4.25
CA THR A 256 -10.56 -11.60 -4.06
C THR A 256 -11.37 -12.19 -5.23
N ASN A 257 -10.73 -12.69 -6.28
CA ASN A 257 -11.41 -13.36 -7.40
C ASN A 257 -11.96 -14.74 -6.98
N GLY A 258 -13.17 -14.75 -6.41
CA GLY A 258 -13.81 -15.89 -5.74
C GLY A 258 -14.08 -17.15 -6.57
N LYS A 259 -13.75 -17.20 -7.87
CA LYS A 259 -13.94 -18.40 -8.71
C LYS A 259 -12.88 -19.48 -8.46
N THR A 260 -11.67 -19.10 -8.05
CA THR A 260 -10.56 -20.05 -7.83
C THR A 260 -10.40 -20.46 -6.36
N ALA A 261 -11.10 -19.81 -5.45
CA ALA A 261 -10.82 -19.90 -4.02
C ALA A 261 -11.69 -20.93 -3.25
N GLN A 262 -12.82 -21.38 -3.82
CA GLN A 262 -13.82 -22.18 -3.08
C GLN A 262 -13.39 -23.61 -2.70
N SER A 263 -12.35 -24.16 -3.32
CA SER A 263 -11.88 -25.54 -3.06
C SER A 263 -10.93 -25.65 -1.86
N TYR A 264 -10.36 -24.54 -1.39
CA TYR A 264 -9.38 -24.55 -0.30
C TYR A 264 -10.06 -24.62 1.07
N HIS A 265 -9.35 -25.16 2.05
CA HIS A 265 -9.81 -25.26 3.44
C HIS A 265 -8.64 -25.05 4.40
N GLY A 266 -8.85 -24.27 5.47
CA GLY A 266 -7.80 -23.87 6.40
C GLY A 266 -8.21 -22.70 7.30
N HIS A 267 -7.25 -22.21 8.08
CA HIS A 267 -7.38 -20.95 8.80
C HIS A 267 -7.36 -19.78 7.82
N VAL A 268 -8.41 -18.95 7.83
CA VAL A 268 -8.59 -17.87 6.86
C VAL A 268 -8.26 -16.53 7.50
N TYR A 269 -7.38 -15.77 6.85
CA TYR A 269 -7.03 -14.40 7.17
C TYR A 269 -7.56 -13.51 6.05
N VAL A 270 -8.39 -12.52 6.41
CA VAL A 270 -8.96 -11.56 5.46
C VAL A 270 -8.48 -10.18 5.86
N ASP A 271 -7.47 -9.67 5.16
CA ASP A 271 -6.91 -8.35 5.41
C ASP A 271 -7.64 -7.27 4.62
N GLU A 272 -7.68 -6.08 5.19
CA GLU A 272 -8.20 -4.87 4.56
C GLU A 272 -9.63 -5.04 4.01
N TYR A 273 -10.45 -5.87 4.67
CA TYR A 273 -11.78 -6.25 4.19
C TYR A 273 -12.78 -5.10 4.05
N PHE A 274 -12.53 -3.93 4.68
CA PHE A 274 -13.33 -2.71 4.46
C PHE A 274 -13.03 -2.01 3.13
N TRP A 275 -12.01 -2.48 2.40
CA TRP A 275 -11.60 -1.96 1.10
C TRP A 275 -11.85 -2.97 -0.03
N ILE A 276 -12.38 -4.15 0.30
CA ILE A 276 -12.70 -5.19 -0.67
C ILE A 276 -14.14 -5.00 -1.17
N GLY A 277 -14.29 -4.85 -2.48
CA GLY A 277 -15.61 -4.83 -3.13
C GLY A 277 -16.34 -6.18 -2.98
N LYS A 278 -17.69 -6.15 -3.06
CA LYS A 278 -18.55 -7.36 -2.95
C LYS A 278 -18.28 -8.19 -1.69
N PHE A 279 -18.12 -7.52 -0.55
CA PHE A 279 -17.83 -8.17 0.73
C PHE A 279 -18.71 -9.38 1.04
N ASP A 280 -20.00 -9.37 0.70
CA ASP A 280 -20.88 -10.51 0.96
C ASP A 280 -20.47 -11.78 0.20
N GLU A 281 -20.04 -11.65 -1.05
CA GLU A 281 -19.49 -12.76 -1.84
C GLU A 281 -18.19 -13.26 -1.21
N LEU A 282 -17.28 -12.35 -0.85
CA LEU A 282 -16.02 -12.68 -0.17
C LEU A 282 -16.26 -13.43 1.15
N ASN A 283 -17.14 -12.90 1.99
CA ASN A 283 -17.43 -13.46 3.31
C ASN A 283 -18.08 -14.84 3.19
N LYS A 284 -18.88 -15.07 2.15
CA LYS A 284 -19.42 -16.39 1.82
C LYS A 284 -18.31 -17.38 1.44
N VAL A 285 -17.36 -16.97 0.60
CA VAL A 285 -16.19 -17.78 0.22
C VAL A 285 -15.30 -18.09 1.43
N ALA A 286 -14.93 -17.07 2.22
CA ALA A 286 -14.14 -17.24 3.44
C ALA A 286 -14.83 -18.19 4.45
N SER A 287 -16.15 -18.07 4.58
CA SER A 287 -16.93 -18.96 5.45
C SER A 287 -16.99 -20.39 4.93
N ALA A 288 -17.06 -20.59 3.60
CA ALA A 288 -17.03 -21.92 2.99
C ALA A 288 -15.67 -22.63 3.22
N MET A 289 -14.55 -21.93 3.03
CA MET A 289 -13.21 -22.48 3.28
C MET A 289 -13.03 -22.92 4.74
N ALA A 290 -13.57 -22.13 5.66
CA ALA A 290 -13.45 -22.38 7.08
C ALA A 290 -14.63 -23.20 7.65
N THR A 291 -15.34 -24.01 6.86
CA THR A 291 -16.58 -24.68 7.34
C THR A 291 -16.34 -25.64 8.52
N HIS A 292 -15.20 -26.35 8.56
CA HIS A 292 -14.91 -27.29 9.65
C HIS A 292 -14.69 -26.61 11.00
N LYS A 293 -15.09 -27.26 12.11
CA LYS A 293 -15.04 -26.72 13.48
C LYS A 293 -13.66 -26.21 13.94
N LYS A 294 -12.57 -26.76 13.38
CA LYS A 294 -11.20 -26.31 13.70
C LYS A 294 -10.77 -25.01 12.99
N TRP A 295 -11.37 -24.69 11.85
CA TRP A 295 -10.94 -23.56 11.00
C TRP A 295 -11.38 -22.18 11.46
N ARG A 296 -10.42 -21.38 11.94
CA ARG A 296 -10.68 -20.02 12.40
C ARG A 296 -10.77 -19.02 11.24
N LYS A 297 -11.48 -17.91 11.47
CA LYS A 297 -11.50 -16.76 10.56
C LYS A 297 -11.00 -15.51 11.29
N THR A 298 -10.02 -14.83 10.70
CA THR A 298 -9.45 -13.59 11.23
C THR A 298 -9.64 -12.48 10.21
N TYR A 299 -10.55 -11.57 10.49
CA TYR A 299 -10.76 -10.36 9.70
C TYR A 299 -9.99 -9.23 10.36
N PHE A 300 -9.21 -8.47 9.59
CA PHE A 300 -8.56 -7.28 10.13
C PHE A 300 -8.39 -6.21 9.08
N SER A 301 -8.67 -4.95 9.41
CA SER A 301 -8.70 -3.89 8.41
C SER A 301 -8.58 -2.52 9.03
N THR A 302 -8.08 -1.56 8.24
CA THR A 302 -8.34 -0.14 8.50
C THR A 302 -9.79 0.18 8.16
N PRO A 303 -10.45 1.16 8.82
CA PRO A 303 -11.81 1.57 8.48
C PRO A 303 -11.85 2.26 7.11
N SER A 304 -12.93 2.07 6.36
CA SER A 304 -13.26 2.89 5.19
C SER A 304 -14.40 3.85 5.53
N THR A 305 -15.61 3.58 5.05
CA THR A 305 -16.83 4.36 5.31
C THR A 305 -17.93 3.49 5.94
N LYS A 306 -18.82 4.13 6.70
CA LYS A 306 -20.05 3.49 7.22
C LYS A 306 -20.96 2.94 6.11
N MET A 307 -20.82 3.44 4.89
CA MET A 307 -21.58 2.99 3.72
C MET A 307 -21.07 1.66 3.12
N HIS A 308 -19.92 1.17 3.57
CA HIS A 308 -19.36 -0.08 3.07
C HIS A 308 -20.23 -1.29 3.47
N PRO A 309 -20.49 -2.28 2.59
CA PRO A 309 -21.31 -3.45 2.93
C PRO A 309 -20.79 -4.30 4.10
N ALA A 310 -19.50 -4.19 4.44
CA ALA A 310 -18.94 -4.86 5.61
C ALA A 310 -19.18 -4.11 6.94
N TYR A 311 -19.62 -2.85 6.91
CA TYR A 311 -19.87 -2.07 8.13
C TYR A 311 -20.95 -2.72 9.02
N PRO A 312 -22.12 -3.15 8.49
CA PRO A 312 -23.09 -3.93 9.28
C PRO A 312 -22.56 -5.27 9.84
N PHE A 313 -21.57 -5.88 9.17
CA PHE A 313 -20.91 -7.08 9.69
C PHE A 313 -20.02 -6.77 10.90
N TRP A 314 -19.33 -5.62 10.87
CA TRP A 314 -18.55 -5.12 12.01
C TRP A 314 -19.42 -4.67 13.17
N THR A 315 -20.46 -3.86 12.95
CA THR A 315 -21.32 -3.35 14.04
C THR A 315 -22.24 -4.40 14.66
N GLY A 316 -22.36 -5.56 14.01
CA GLY A 316 -23.31 -6.61 14.39
C GLY A 316 -24.73 -6.40 13.85
N ASP A 317 -25.00 -5.29 13.14
CA ASP A 317 -26.31 -5.01 12.55
C ASP A 317 -26.76 -6.13 11.61
N LYS A 318 -25.84 -6.68 10.82
CA LYS A 318 -26.13 -7.82 9.94
C LYS A 318 -26.59 -9.07 10.70
N TRP A 319 -26.13 -9.26 11.94
CA TRP A 319 -26.54 -10.37 12.78
C TRP A 319 -27.85 -10.10 13.52
N ARG A 320 -28.13 -8.83 13.85
CA ARG A 320 -29.42 -8.40 14.39
C ARG A 320 -30.55 -8.50 13.37
N ASP A 321 -30.22 -8.25 12.10
CA ASP A 321 -31.17 -8.26 11.01
C ASP A 321 -31.94 -9.61 10.90
N GLY A 322 -33.23 -9.51 10.59
CA GLY A 322 -34.13 -10.66 10.46
C GLY A 322 -34.51 -11.36 11.78
N SER A 323 -34.30 -10.74 12.95
CA SER A 323 -34.68 -11.36 14.23
C SER A 323 -35.05 -10.37 15.33
N GLU A 324 -36.34 -10.33 15.67
CA GLU A 324 -36.86 -9.50 16.77
C GLU A 324 -36.20 -9.80 18.13
N ARG A 325 -35.79 -11.06 18.38
CA ARG A 325 -35.06 -11.42 19.61
C ARG A 325 -33.67 -10.79 19.71
N ARG A 326 -33.05 -10.46 18.57
CA ARG A 326 -31.67 -9.94 18.50
C ARG A 326 -31.61 -8.43 18.30
N LYS A 327 -32.71 -7.84 17.82
CA LYS A 327 -32.82 -6.43 17.41
C LYS A 327 -32.31 -5.42 18.44
N ASN A 328 -32.61 -5.66 19.72
CA ASN A 328 -32.24 -4.76 20.82
C ASN A 328 -31.05 -5.26 21.65
N ILE A 329 -30.31 -6.26 21.17
CA ILE A 329 -29.12 -6.75 21.86
C ILE A 329 -27.98 -5.74 21.65
N GLU A 330 -27.56 -5.14 22.75
CA GLU A 330 -26.46 -4.19 22.78
C GLU A 330 -25.12 -4.88 22.48
N PHE A 331 -24.27 -4.17 21.74
CA PHE A 331 -22.89 -4.57 21.48
C PHE A 331 -21.96 -3.68 22.30
N PRO A 332 -20.75 -4.17 22.63
CA PRO A 332 -19.74 -3.34 23.28
C PRO A 332 -19.50 -2.04 22.52
N THR A 333 -19.29 -0.97 23.27
CA THR A 333 -18.94 0.34 22.77
C THR A 333 -17.54 0.33 22.14
N PHE A 334 -17.23 1.36 21.36
CA PHE A 334 -15.92 1.48 20.69
C PHE A 334 -14.76 1.44 21.70
N ASP A 335 -14.88 2.13 22.84
CA ASP A 335 -13.82 2.17 23.84
C ASP A 335 -13.64 0.84 24.59
N GLU A 336 -14.73 0.11 24.86
CA GLU A 336 -14.68 -1.24 25.42
C GLU A 336 -14.04 -2.27 24.48
N LEU A 337 -13.89 -1.95 23.20
CA LEU A 337 -13.19 -2.81 22.24
C LEU A 337 -11.68 -2.51 22.18
N ARG A 338 -11.19 -1.43 22.78
CA ARG A 338 -9.77 -1.01 22.72
C ARG A 338 -8.91 -1.63 23.82
N ASP A 339 -9.51 -2.03 24.93
CA ASP A 339 -8.84 -2.51 26.14
C ASP A 339 -8.68 -4.05 26.18
N GLY A 340 -8.24 -4.64 25.07
CA GLY A 340 -8.05 -6.09 24.95
C GLY A 340 -9.18 -6.84 24.25
N GLY A 341 -10.20 -6.12 23.78
CA GLY A 341 -11.28 -6.65 22.95
C GLY A 341 -12.34 -7.41 23.76
N ARG A 342 -13.45 -7.77 23.09
CA ARG A 342 -14.60 -8.44 23.71
C ARG A 342 -15.17 -9.51 22.80
N LEU A 343 -15.62 -10.62 23.38
CA LEU A 343 -16.47 -11.58 22.69
C LEU A 343 -17.90 -11.01 22.61
N CYS A 344 -18.31 -10.61 21.41
CA CYS A 344 -19.61 -9.98 21.20
C CYS A 344 -20.76 -11.00 21.10
N PRO A 345 -22.03 -10.54 21.18
CA PRO A 345 -23.20 -11.41 21.15
C PRO A 345 -23.33 -12.31 19.90
N ASP A 346 -22.78 -11.88 18.77
CA ASP A 346 -22.74 -12.67 17.53
C ASP A 346 -21.61 -13.72 17.49
N LYS A 347 -20.92 -13.93 18.62
CA LYS A 347 -19.80 -14.86 18.80
C LYS A 347 -18.55 -14.51 17.99
N GLN A 348 -18.39 -13.25 17.62
CA GLN A 348 -17.13 -12.74 17.10
C GLN A 348 -16.38 -12.01 18.21
N TRP A 349 -15.11 -12.31 18.38
CA TRP A 349 -14.23 -11.51 19.22
C TRP A 349 -13.81 -10.27 18.45
N ARG A 350 -14.16 -9.08 18.97
CA ARG A 350 -13.83 -7.79 18.37
C ARG A 350 -12.74 -7.09 19.16
N TYR A 351 -11.83 -6.45 18.43
CA TYR A 351 -10.73 -5.69 19.02
C TYR A 351 -10.42 -4.46 18.17
N VAL A 352 -10.17 -3.32 18.80
CA VAL A 352 -9.79 -2.07 18.16
C VAL A 352 -8.39 -1.69 18.62
N VAL A 353 -7.52 -1.31 17.68
CA VAL A 353 -6.19 -0.78 17.99
C VAL A 353 -5.95 0.51 17.22
N THR A 354 -6.08 1.65 17.90
CA THR A 354 -5.68 2.95 17.35
C THR A 354 -4.15 3.13 17.40
N ILE A 355 -3.63 4.15 16.73
CA ILE A 355 -2.20 4.50 16.82
C ILE A 355 -1.80 4.83 18.27
N GLU A 356 -2.68 5.49 19.02
CA GLU A 356 -2.43 5.81 20.43
C GLU A 356 -2.41 4.54 21.29
N ASP A 357 -3.30 3.59 21.03
CA ASP A 357 -3.31 2.30 21.73
C ASP A 357 -2.05 1.49 21.42
N ALA A 358 -1.58 1.55 20.17
CA ALA A 358 -0.32 0.92 19.77
C ALA A 358 0.90 1.56 20.47
N ALA A 359 0.95 2.90 20.58
CA ALA A 359 1.99 3.60 21.35
C ALA A 359 1.96 3.22 22.82
N LYS A 360 0.77 3.22 23.44
CA LYS A 360 0.58 2.78 24.83
C LYS A 360 1.01 1.32 25.02
N GLY A 361 0.84 0.48 24.00
CA GLY A 361 1.28 -0.91 23.95
C GLY A 361 2.78 -1.10 23.66
N GLY A 362 3.57 -0.02 23.71
CA GLY A 362 5.04 -0.06 23.58
C GLY A 362 5.56 0.09 22.15
N CYS A 363 4.72 0.40 21.16
CA CYS A 363 5.18 0.69 19.81
C CYS A 363 5.72 2.12 19.73
N ASP A 364 7.04 2.25 19.71
CA ASP A 364 7.79 3.50 19.67
C ASP A 364 8.20 3.90 18.25
N LEU A 365 7.43 3.46 17.25
CA LEU A 365 7.75 3.61 15.82
C LEU A 365 7.05 4.79 15.14
N PHE A 366 6.41 5.68 15.89
CA PHE A 366 5.71 6.80 15.29
C PHE A 366 5.65 8.01 16.22
N ASP A 367 5.81 9.19 15.62
CA ASP A 367 5.56 10.50 16.22
C ASP A 367 4.10 10.90 15.94
N ILE A 368 3.22 10.66 16.91
CA ILE A 368 1.78 10.92 16.78
C ILE A 368 1.50 12.41 16.58
N ASP A 369 2.26 13.28 17.25
CA ASP A 369 2.03 14.71 17.20
C ASP A 369 2.44 15.28 15.83
N GLU A 370 3.52 14.77 15.22
CA GLU A 370 3.82 15.09 13.83
C GLU A 370 2.72 14.58 12.87
N LEU A 371 2.24 13.36 13.05
CA LEU A 371 1.14 12.83 12.21
C LEU A 371 -0.13 13.70 12.30
N ARG A 372 -0.41 14.30 13.46
CA ARG A 372 -1.52 15.26 13.61
C ARG A 372 -1.29 16.57 12.86
N GLU A 373 -0.04 16.97 12.68
CA GLU A 373 0.31 18.16 11.89
C GLU A 373 0.37 17.86 10.38
N GLU A 374 0.67 16.62 10.00
CA GLU A 374 0.78 16.17 8.61
C GLU A 374 -0.57 15.87 7.94
N TYR A 375 -1.56 15.44 8.73
CA TYR A 375 -2.88 15.04 8.25
C TYR A 375 -3.93 15.94 8.89
N ASN A 376 -4.95 16.35 8.13
CA ASN A 376 -6.12 16.97 8.75
C ASN A 376 -6.81 15.97 9.69
N GLU A 377 -7.63 16.49 10.60
CA GLU A 377 -8.28 15.70 11.65
C GLU A 377 -9.09 14.52 11.09
N THR A 378 -9.83 14.72 10.00
CA THR A 378 -10.66 13.66 9.41
C THR A 378 -9.83 12.51 8.86
N ASP A 379 -8.77 12.82 8.11
CA ASP A 379 -7.85 11.83 7.56
C ASP A 379 -7.07 11.15 8.69
N PHE A 380 -6.57 11.90 9.67
CA PHE A 380 -5.90 11.35 10.85
C PHE A 380 -6.80 10.36 11.59
N ASN A 381 -8.06 10.74 11.81
CA ASN A 381 -9.04 9.92 12.51
C ASN A 381 -9.35 8.63 11.75
N ASN A 382 -9.47 8.68 10.43
CA ASN A 382 -9.71 7.50 9.62
C ASN A 382 -8.49 6.58 9.54
N LEU A 383 -7.32 7.15 9.26
CA LEU A 383 -6.08 6.39 9.03
C LEU A 383 -5.53 5.78 10.31
N PHE A 384 -5.64 6.50 11.43
CA PHE A 384 -4.89 6.19 12.66
C PHE A 384 -5.78 5.98 13.90
N MET A 385 -6.96 6.60 13.96
CA MET A 385 -7.87 6.47 15.11
C MET A 385 -9.01 5.47 14.91
N CYS A 386 -8.99 4.70 13.83
CA CYS A 386 -9.99 3.67 13.55
C CYS A 386 -11.43 4.22 13.39
N ILE A 387 -11.58 5.47 12.95
CA ILE A 387 -12.88 6.12 12.79
C ILE A 387 -13.38 5.95 11.34
N PHE A 388 -14.60 5.48 11.15
CA PHE A 388 -15.22 5.38 9.82
C PHE A 388 -15.69 6.74 9.33
N VAL A 389 -15.44 7.03 8.05
CA VAL A 389 -15.99 8.22 7.40
C VAL A 389 -17.49 8.08 7.24
N ASP A 390 -18.22 9.14 7.60
CA ASP A 390 -19.65 9.24 7.36
C ASP A 390 -19.92 9.68 5.92
N GLY A 391 -20.27 8.72 5.07
CA GLY A 391 -20.52 8.94 3.66
C GLY A 391 -21.93 9.42 3.33
N ALA A 392 -22.82 9.62 4.32
CA ALA A 392 -24.25 9.86 4.06
C ALA A 392 -24.53 11.14 3.25
N SER A 393 -23.66 12.16 3.36
CA SER A 393 -23.76 13.42 2.61
C SER A 393 -22.93 13.45 1.31
N SER A 394 -22.15 12.40 1.03
CA SER A 394 -21.37 12.29 -0.20
C SER A 394 -22.31 12.21 -1.40
N ILE A 395 -21.94 12.87 -2.50
CA ILE A 395 -22.68 12.74 -3.76
C ILE A 395 -22.40 11.43 -4.48
N PHE A 396 -21.27 10.79 -4.15
CA PHE A 396 -20.84 9.54 -4.74
C PHE A 396 -21.17 8.38 -3.79
N GLU A 397 -21.82 7.36 -4.33
CA GLU A 397 -22.05 6.11 -3.61
C GLU A 397 -20.76 5.31 -3.54
N PHE A 398 -20.32 4.92 -2.34
CA PHE A 398 -19.08 4.13 -2.17
C PHE A 398 -19.08 2.83 -2.98
N ASN A 399 -20.23 2.15 -3.08
CA ASN A 399 -20.37 0.93 -3.88
C ASN A 399 -20.07 1.14 -5.38
N LYS A 400 -20.31 2.34 -5.92
CA LYS A 400 -19.94 2.67 -7.31
C LYS A 400 -18.43 2.92 -7.42
N ILE A 401 -17.84 3.62 -6.46
CA ILE A 401 -16.39 3.84 -6.38
C ILE A 401 -15.62 2.51 -6.24
N GLN A 402 -16.10 1.59 -5.42
CA GLN A 402 -15.48 0.26 -5.29
C GLN A 402 -15.49 -0.55 -6.58
N LYS A 403 -16.43 -0.33 -7.50
CA LYS A 403 -16.42 -1.00 -8.82
C LYS A 403 -15.34 -0.45 -9.74
N CYS A 404 -14.82 0.75 -9.45
CA CYS A 404 -13.68 1.33 -10.14
C CYS A 404 -12.35 0.78 -9.59
N MET A 405 -12.32 0.27 -8.36
CA MET A 405 -11.14 -0.34 -7.75
C MET A 405 -10.90 -1.74 -8.33
N VAL A 406 -9.80 -1.94 -9.04
CA VAL A 406 -9.46 -3.21 -9.70
C VAL A 406 -8.05 -3.67 -9.38
N ASP A 407 -7.77 -4.95 -9.61
CA ASP A 407 -6.40 -5.46 -9.67
C ASP A 407 -5.81 -5.10 -11.03
N THR A 408 -4.89 -4.14 -11.09
CA THR A 408 -4.36 -3.62 -12.35
C THR A 408 -3.38 -4.58 -13.02
N ALA A 409 -2.93 -5.63 -12.32
CA ALA A 409 -2.10 -6.68 -12.91
C ALA A 409 -2.81 -7.46 -14.04
N ILE A 410 -4.13 -7.29 -14.19
CA ILE A 410 -4.89 -7.88 -15.30
C ILE A 410 -4.75 -7.07 -16.61
N TRP A 411 -4.27 -5.83 -16.56
CA TRP A 411 -4.09 -4.99 -17.74
C TRP A 411 -2.84 -5.47 -18.51
N GLN A 412 -3.05 -5.94 -19.73
CA GLN A 412 -1.96 -6.51 -20.56
C GLN A 412 -1.19 -5.45 -21.35
N ASP A 413 -1.78 -4.27 -21.51
CA ASP A 413 -1.29 -3.16 -22.31
C ASP A 413 -0.60 -2.07 -21.47
N TYR A 414 -0.45 -2.31 -20.16
CA TYR A 414 0.20 -1.41 -19.22
C TYR A 414 1.31 -2.13 -18.46
N SER A 415 2.52 -1.60 -18.53
CA SER A 415 3.68 -2.10 -17.81
C SER A 415 4.45 -0.91 -17.20
N PRO A 416 4.21 -0.54 -15.92
CA PRO A 416 4.81 0.66 -15.31
C PRO A 416 6.34 0.70 -15.36
N SER A 417 6.99 -0.47 -15.37
CA SER A 417 8.44 -0.60 -15.43
C SER A 417 9.03 -0.45 -16.83
N ALA A 418 8.22 -0.40 -17.89
CA ALA A 418 8.70 -0.17 -19.24
C ALA A 418 9.09 1.30 -19.45
N GLU A 419 10.03 1.56 -20.36
CA GLU A 419 10.41 2.93 -20.73
C GLU A 419 9.21 3.75 -21.22
N ARG A 420 8.29 3.09 -21.94
CA ARG A 420 6.97 3.60 -22.30
C ARG A 420 5.88 2.73 -21.70
N PRO A 421 5.41 3.04 -20.48
CA PRO A 421 4.53 2.14 -19.75
C PRO A 421 3.23 1.78 -20.44
N PHE A 422 2.71 2.68 -21.27
CA PHE A 422 1.47 2.51 -22.03
C PHE A 422 1.69 2.61 -23.54
N GLY A 423 2.91 2.31 -24.00
CA GLY A 423 3.30 2.43 -25.40
C GLY A 423 3.07 3.84 -25.95
N ASN A 424 2.53 3.93 -27.17
CA ASN A 424 2.17 5.20 -27.81
C ASN A 424 0.69 5.57 -27.63
N ARG A 425 -0.05 4.86 -26.77
CA ARG A 425 -1.46 5.16 -26.52
C ARG A 425 -1.57 6.51 -25.84
N GLU A 426 -2.64 7.21 -26.18
CA GLU A 426 -2.95 8.52 -25.61
C GLU A 426 -3.05 8.46 -24.08
N VAL A 427 -2.55 9.51 -23.43
CA VAL A 427 -2.63 9.72 -21.99
C VAL A 427 -3.00 11.17 -21.69
N TRP A 428 -3.86 11.36 -20.70
CA TRP A 428 -4.26 12.66 -20.17
C TRP A 428 -3.74 12.82 -18.76
N LEU A 429 -3.35 14.04 -18.43
CA LEU A 429 -2.89 14.42 -17.11
C LEU A 429 -3.86 15.41 -16.47
N GLY A 430 -3.98 15.32 -15.16
CA GLY A 430 -4.72 16.29 -14.37
C GLY A 430 -3.93 16.61 -13.10
N TYR A 431 -3.73 17.89 -12.86
CA TYR A 431 -2.87 18.37 -11.77
C TYR A 431 -3.66 19.32 -10.88
N ASP A 432 -3.68 19.03 -9.58
CA ASP A 432 -4.26 19.88 -8.55
C ASP A 432 -3.15 20.46 -7.65
N PRO A 433 -2.95 21.79 -7.66
CA PRO A 433 -1.87 22.45 -6.93
C PRO A 433 -2.22 22.69 -5.45
N SER A 434 -1.26 22.48 -4.54
CA SER A 434 -1.41 22.80 -3.10
C SER A 434 -0.54 23.97 -2.63
N ARG A 435 -1.14 24.90 -1.86
CA ARG A 435 -0.51 26.15 -1.39
C ARG A 435 0.19 26.05 -0.02
N THR A 436 -0.27 25.21 0.89
CA THR A 436 0.13 25.15 2.32
C THR A 436 -0.18 23.76 2.87
N ARG A 437 0.74 23.13 3.61
CA ARG A 437 0.67 21.79 4.29
C ARG A 437 0.12 20.59 3.49
N ASP A 438 -0.82 20.79 2.58
CA ASP A 438 -1.51 19.81 1.76
C ASP A 438 -0.64 19.36 0.57
N ASN A 439 -1.06 18.29 -0.08
CA ASN A 439 -0.30 17.67 -1.16
C ASN A 439 -0.68 18.25 -2.54
N ALA A 440 0.29 18.55 -3.39
CA ALA A 440 0.03 18.71 -4.82
C ALA A 440 -0.09 17.33 -5.46
N VAL A 441 -1.13 17.11 -6.27
CA VAL A 441 -1.45 15.79 -6.84
C VAL A 441 -1.45 15.84 -8.37
N LEU A 442 -0.80 14.86 -9.00
CA LEU A 442 -0.88 14.60 -10.43
C LEU A 442 -1.49 13.21 -10.66
N MET A 443 -2.52 13.14 -11.50
CA MET A 443 -3.13 11.91 -11.98
C MET A 443 -2.77 11.69 -13.45
N VAL A 444 -2.26 10.49 -13.77
CA VAL A 444 -1.95 10.05 -15.13
C VAL A 444 -3.06 9.09 -15.57
N VAL A 445 -3.80 9.42 -16.62
CA VAL A 445 -5.03 8.72 -17.01
C VAL A 445 -5.00 8.30 -18.48
N ALA A 446 -5.23 7.03 -18.75
CA ALA A 446 -5.54 6.55 -20.10
C ALA A 446 -7.02 6.81 -20.42
N PRO A 447 -7.35 7.63 -21.44
CA PRO A 447 -8.70 7.74 -21.94
C PRO A 447 -9.14 6.50 -22.74
N PRO A 448 -10.45 6.21 -22.80
CA PRO A 448 -10.97 5.12 -23.64
C PRO A 448 -10.88 5.49 -25.13
N VAL A 449 -10.35 4.59 -25.95
CA VAL A 449 -10.25 4.77 -27.41
C VAL A 449 -11.54 4.31 -28.11
N VAL A 450 -12.18 3.29 -27.55
CA VAL A 450 -13.48 2.76 -28.00
C VAL A 450 -14.50 2.83 -26.88
N ALA A 451 -15.79 2.86 -27.22
CA ALA A 451 -16.87 3.03 -26.24
C ALA A 451 -16.93 1.93 -25.15
N ALA A 452 -16.37 0.75 -25.43
CA ALA A 452 -16.28 -0.36 -24.48
C ALA A 452 -15.12 -0.24 -23.48
N GLU A 453 -14.14 0.62 -23.76
CA GLU A 453 -13.03 0.86 -22.84
C GLU A 453 -13.43 1.82 -21.72
N LYS A 454 -12.69 1.73 -20.62
CA LYS A 454 -12.83 2.60 -19.45
C LYS A 454 -11.62 3.53 -19.37
N PHE A 455 -11.80 4.69 -18.76
CA PHE A 455 -10.70 5.46 -18.20
C PHE A 455 -9.92 4.60 -17.22
N ARG A 456 -8.59 4.63 -17.30
CA ARG A 456 -7.72 3.94 -16.34
C ARG A 456 -6.76 4.93 -15.74
N VAL A 457 -6.76 5.07 -14.42
CA VAL A 457 -5.69 5.78 -13.72
C VAL A 457 -4.47 4.88 -13.73
N LEU A 458 -3.43 5.32 -14.43
CA LEU A 458 -2.19 4.58 -14.62
C LEU A 458 -1.19 4.87 -13.51
N GLU A 459 -1.05 6.14 -13.12
CA GLU A 459 -0.13 6.57 -12.07
C GLU A 459 -0.73 7.72 -11.26
N LYS A 460 -0.32 7.81 -10.00
CA LYS A 460 -0.58 8.94 -9.10
C LYS A 460 0.75 9.42 -8.53
N HIS A 461 0.97 10.74 -8.59
CA HIS A 461 2.12 11.38 -7.97
C HIS A 461 1.65 12.40 -6.94
N THR A 462 2.37 12.52 -5.84
CA THR A 462 1.98 13.36 -4.70
C THR A 462 3.22 14.05 -4.15
N TRP A 463 3.19 15.39 -4.09
CA TRP A 463 4.32 16.20 -3.64
C TRP A 463 3.92 17.15 -2.51
N ARG A 464 4.75 17.24 -1.47
CA ARG A 464 4.64 18.23 -0.38
C ARG A 464 5.74 19.28 -0.53
N GLY A 465 5.40 20.57 -0.44
CA GLY A 465 6.37 21.68 -0.38
C GLY A 465 6.61 22.45 -1.70
N LEU A 466 7.38 23.53 -1.59
CA LEU A 466 7.29 24.78 -2.39
C LEU A 466 8.25 24.94 -3.59
N ALA A 467 8.58 23.89 -4.35
CA ALA A 467 9.35 24.06 -5.58
C ALA A 467 8.49 23.80 -6.83
N PHE A 468 7.80 24.83 -7.35
CA PHE A 468 7.05 24.73 -8.61
C PHE A 468 7.93 24.27 -9.78
N GLN A 469 9.21 24.64 -9.77
CA GLN A 469 10.19 24.14 -10.73
C GLN A 469 10.40 22.63 -10.64
N HIS A 470 10.46 22.07 -9.43
CA HIS A 470 10.58 20.63 -9.24
C HIS A 470 9.30 19.93 -9.71
N GLN A 471 8.12 20.44 -9.32
CA GLN A 471 6.85 19.86 -9.74
C GLN A 471 6.67 19.90 -11.27
N ALA A 472 7.03 21.01 -11.91
CA ALA A 472 7.05 21.11 -13.37
C ALA A 472 8.04 20.12 -14.02
N ALA A 473 9.25 19.99 -13.45
CA ALA A 473 10.24 19.02 -13.94
C ALA A 473 9.75 17.57 -13.83
N GLU A 474 9.10 17.20 -12.70
CA GLU A 474 8.49 15.88 -12.53
C GLU A 474 7.37 15.63 -13.53
N ILE A 475 6.51 16.63 -13.77
CA ILE A 475 5.48 16.53 -14.81
C ILE A 475 6.12 16.34 -16.19
N SER A 476 7.20 17.06 -16.52
CA SER A 476 7.93 16.87 -17.77
C SER A 476 8.54 15.47 -17.90
N LYS A 477 8.97 14.82 -16.82
CA LYS A 477 9.40 13.40 -16.85
C LYS A 477 8.24 12.48 -17.28
N VAL A 478 7.00 12.78 -16.89
CA VAL A 478 5.81 12.04 -17.34
C VAL A 478 5.56 12.22 -18.84
N PHE A 479 5.73 13.42 -19.38
CA PHE A 479 5.66 13.69 -20.83
C PHE A 479 6.68 12.89 -21.65
N LEU A 480 7.82 12.52 -21.07
CA LEU A 480 8.82 11.67 -21.74
C LEU A 480 8.43 10.18 -21.75
N ARG A 481 7.76 9.72 -20.70
CA ARG A 481 7.36 8.30 -20.52
C ARG A 481 6.06 7.96 -21.22
N PHE A 482 5.14 8.92 -21.32
CA PHE A 482 3.80 8.72 -21.87
C PHE A 482 3.53 9.63 -23.07
N ASN A 483 2.70 9.16 -24.01
CA ASN A 483 2.18 10.00 -25.08
C ASN A 483 1.06 10.91 -24.54
N VAL A 484 1.47 11.97 -23.84
CA VAL A 484 0.56 12.93 -23.22
C VAL A 484 0.00 13.86 -24.30
N THR A 485 -1.33 13.97 -24.37
CA THR A 485 -2.03 14.85 -25.32
C THR A 485 -2.81 15.97 -24.63
N TYR A 486 -2.95 15.90 -23.31
CA TYR A 486 -3.70 16.86 -22.51
C TYR A 486 -3.16 16.89 -21.08
N LEU A 487 -3.01 18.09 -20.51
CA LEU A 487 -2.76 18.34 -19.10
C LEU A 487 -3.65 19.48 -18.60
N GLY A 488 -4.62 19.15 -17.76
CA GLY A 488 -5.46 20.14 -17.07
C GLY A 488 -4.81 20.63 -15.77
N ILE A 489 -4.66 21.95 -15.61
CA ILE A 489 -4.05 22.58 -14.42
C ILE A 489 -5.00 23.63 -13.84
N ASP A 490 -5.32 23.57 -12.54
CA ASP A 490 -5.97 24.71 -11.87
C ASP A 490 -4.99 25.89 -11.76
N VAL A 491 -5.31 26.99 -12.45
CA VAL A 491 -4.48 28.22 -12.45
C VAL A 491 -5.07 29.33 -11.60
N THR A 492 -6.13 29.07 -10.84
CA THR A 492 -6.83 30.07 -10.02
C THR A 492 -6.01 30.50 -8.82
N GLY A 493 -5.14 29.61 -8.36
CA GLY A 493 -4.19 29.86 -7.29
C GLY A 493 -2.75 29.72 -7.76
N ILE A 494 -1.97 28.98 -6.98
CA ILE A 494 -0.54 28.79 -7.21
C ILE A 494 -0.18 27.93 -8.42
N GLY A 495 -1.12 27.15 -8.98
CA GLY A 495 -0.87 26.36 -10.19
C GLY A 495 -0.55 27.21 -11.42
N ALA A 496 -0.81 28.53 -11.39
CA ALA A 496 -0.36 29.46 -12.43
C ALA A 496 1.16 29.40 -12.64
N GLY A 497 1.96 29.29 -11.58
CA GLY A 497 3.42 29.21 -11.72
C GLY A 497 3.91 27.92 -12.37
N VAL A 498 3.25 26.79 -12.11
CA VAL A 498 3.55 25.51 -12.76
C VAL A 498 3.07 25.53 -14.22
N TYR A 499 1.91 26.13 -14.48
CA TYR A 499 1.38 26.32 -15.83
C TYR A 499 2.32 27.15 -16.70
N ASP A 500 2.85 28.26 -16.20
CA ASP A 500 3.77 29.13 -16.97
C ASP A 500 5.03 28.38 -17.38
N LEU A 501 5.61 27.58 -16.47
CA LEU A 501 6.81 26.77 -16.76
C LEU A 501 6.56 25.67 -17.82
N LEU A 502 5.39 25.05 -17.78
CA LEU A 502 5.05 23.93 -18.68
C LEU A 502 4.48 24.40 -20.02
N LYS A 503 3.87 25.58 -20.09
CA LYS A 503 3.32 26.13 -21.32
C LYS A 503 4.42 26.39 -22.36
N ASP A 504 5.61 26.80 -21.93
CA ASP A 504 6.71 27.08 -22.84
C ASP A 504 7.26 25.80 -23.50
N THR A 505 7.26 24.68 -22.76
CA THR A 505 7.78 23.38 -23.24
C THR A 505 6.72 22.50 -23.89
N HIS A 506 5.46 22.59 -23.44
CA HIS A 506 4.32 21.77 -23.88
C HIS A 506 3.07 22.64 -24.21
N PRO A 507 3.18 23.63 -25.13
CA PRO A 507 2.13 24.62 -25.35
C PRO A 507 0.81 24.05 -25.93
N ARG A 508 0.84 22.87 -26.53
CA ARG A 508 -0.36 22.27 -27.17
C ARG A 508 -1.17 21.44 -26.19
N GLU A 509 -0.51 20.82 -25.23
CA GLU A 509 -1.08 19.85 -24.31
C GLU A 509 -1.57 20.52 -23.02
N VAL A 510 -0.90 21.58 -22.57
CA VAL A 510 -1.17 22.23 -21.28
C VAL A 510 -2.36 23.19 -21.37
N VAL A 511 -3.42 22.90 -20.61
CA VAL A 511 -4.69 23.65 -20.62
C VAL A 511 -4.98 24.24 -19.24
N PRO A 512 -5.17 25.57 -19.13
CA PRO A 512 -5.50 26.22 -17.87
C PRO A 512 -6.98 25.98 -17.51
N ILE A 513 -7.23 25.65 -16.26
CA ILE A 513 -8.56 25.53 -15.66
C ILE A 513 -8.74 26.68 -14.67
N HIS A 514 -9.73 27.53 -14.94
CA HIS A 514 -10.09 28.63 -14.03
C HIS A 514 -11.29 28.21 -13.18
N TYR A 515 -11.13 28.17 -11.87
CA TYR A 515 -12.16 27.78 -10.93
C TYR A 515 -13.19 28.89 -10.77
N SER A 516 -14.41 28.57 -11.19
CA SER A 516 -15.64 29.30 -10.87
C SER A 516 -16.64 28.29 -10.29
N PRO A 517 -17.71 28.72 -9.59
CA PRO A 517 -18.76 27.81 -9.15
C PRO A 517 -19.33 26.96 -10.29
N ASP A 518 -19.46 27.53 -11.49
CA ASP A 518 -19.96 26.84 -12.69
C ASP A 518 -18.96 25.79 -13.20
N ASN A 519 -17.67 26.14 -13.33
CA ASN A 519 -16.64 25.19 -13.76
C ASN A 519 -16.47 24.05 -12.75
N LYS A 520 -16.55 24.32 -11.45
CA LYS A 520 -16.55 23.28 -10.41
C LYS A 520 -17.75 22.34 -10.56
N ASN A 521 -18.94 22.89 -10.79
CA ASN A 521 -20.12 22.09 -11.05
C ASN A 521 -19.91 21.21 -12.28
N ARG A 522 -19.33 21.74 -13.36
CA ARG A 522 -19.04 20.97 -14.57
C ARG A 522 -18.03 19.83 -14.33
N LEU A 523 -16.96 20.08 -13.56
CA LEU A 523 -16.00 19.03 -13.16
C LEU A 523 -16.70 17.91 -12.40
N VAL A 524 -17.50 18.25 -11.39
CA VAL A 524 -18.21 17.26 -10.58
C VAL A 524 -19.26 16.50 -11.39
N MET A 525 -20.04 17.19 -12.24
CA MET A 525 -21.03 16.54 -13.09
C MET A 525 -20.37 15.58 -14.10
N LYS A 526 -19.18 15.91 -14.61
CA LYS A 526 -18.40 15.00 -15.44
C LYS A 526 -17.97 13.75 -14.66
N MET A 527 -17.56 13.91 -13.42
CA MET A 527 -17.20 12.77 -12.56
C MET A 527 -18.42 11.90 -12.24
N ILE A 528 -19.60 12.50 -11.98
CA ILE A 528 -20.85 11.75 -11.79
C ILE A 528 -21.14 10.89 -13.04
N ASP A 529 -21.10 11.49 -14.23
CA ASP A 529 -21.31 10.78 -15.51
C ASP A 529 -20.36 9.58 -15.66
N VAL A 530 -19.07 9.77 -15.40
CA VAL A 530 -18.05 8.71 -15.54
C VAL A 530 -18.27 7.59 -14.52
N ILE A 531 -18.59 7.92 -13.26
CA ILE A 531 -18.81 6.93 -12.20
C ILE A 531 -20.12 6.17 -12.40
N ASP A 532 -21.22 6.85 -12.70
CA ASP A 532 -22.53 6.23 -12.95
C ASP A 532 -22.50 5.37 -14.22
N GLY A 533 -21.74 5.79 -15.24
CA GLY A 533 -21.46 5.01 -16.44
C GLY A 533 -20.53 3.81 -16.21
N ASN A 534 -19.96 3.63 -15.00
CA ASN A 534 -18.96 2.61 -14.70
C ASN A 534 -17.74 2.67 -15.65
N ARG A 535 -17.31 3.89 -16.01
CA ARG A 535 -16.30 4.15 -17.04
C ARG A 535 -14.90 4.43 -16.46
N LEU A 536 -14.67 4.27 -15.16
CA LEU A 536 -13.37 4.49 -14.52
C LEU A 536 -12.83 3.20 -13.88
N GLN A 537 -11.51 3.02 -13.94
CA GLN A 537 -10.75 2.03 -13.19
C GLN A 537 -9.47 2.63 -12.60
N PHE A 538 -9.10 2.17 -11.40
CA PHE A 538 -7.83 2.49 -10.73
C PHE A 538 -7.46 1.36 -9.77
N ASP A 539 -6.20 1.30 -9.32
CA ASP A 539 -5.73 0.21 -8.46
C ASP A 539 -6.45 0.17 -7.12
N ALA A 540 -6.79 -1.05 -6.66
CA ALA A 540 -7.48 -1.26 -5.39
C ALA A 540 -6.67 -0.82 -4.16
N GLY A 541 -5.36 -0.63 -4.29
CA GLY A 541 -4.48 -0.04 -3.31
C GLY A 541 -4.65 1.48 -3.13
N MET A 542 -5.20 2.20 -4.12
CA MET A 542 -5.40 3.66 -4.09
C MET A 542 -6.62 4.05 -3.25
N LYS A 543 -6.57 3.75 -1.95
CA LYS A 543 -7.66 3.95 -0.98
C LYS A 543 -8.00 5.42 -0.79
N GLU A 544 -6.98 6.26 -0.79
CA GLU A 544 -7.01 7.72 -0.66
C GLU A 544 -7.79 8.32 -1.82
N THR A 545 -7.56 7.81 -3.04
CA THR A 545 -8.33 8.20 -4.22
C THR A 545 -9.80 7.85 -4.02
N ALA A 546 -10.13 6.66 -3.50
CA ALA A 546 -11.53 6.31 -3.21
C ALA A 546 -12.16 7.20 -2.12
N MET A 547 -11.39 7.59 -1.10
CA MET A 547 -11.85 8.45 -0.01
C MET A 547 -12.04 9.90 -0.45
N SER A 548 -11.24 10.42 -1.38
CA SER A 548 -11.40 11.78 -1.89
C SER A 548 -12.74 12.00 -2.60
N PHE A 549 -13.32 10.96 -3.24
CA PHE A 549 -14.70 11.01 -3.74
C PHE A 549 -15.71 11.17 -2.59
N MET A 550 -15.49 10.52 -1.45
CA MET A 550 -16.41 10.57 -0.30
C MET A 550 -16.42 11.95 0.37
N ALA A 551 -15.38 12.76 0.15
CA ALA A 551 -15.28 14.12 0.65
C ALA A 551 -16.13 15.14 -0.14
N ILE A 552 -16.65 14.78 -1.33
CA ILE A 552 -17.44 15.69 -2.18
C ILE A 552 -18.91 15.67 -1.77
N LYS A 553 -19.43 16.82 -1.34
CA LYS A 553 -20.81 16.99 -0.86
C LYS A 553 -21.60 18.01 -1.69
N ARG A 554 -22.93 17.85 -1.73
CA ARG A 554 -23.86 18.88 -2.25
C ARG A 554 -24.00 20.01 -1.24
N THR A 555 -24.00 21.25 -1.71
CA THR A 555 -24.30 22.42 -0.88
C THR A 555 -25.16 23.42 -1.66
N SER A 556 -26.06 24.11 -0.97
CA SER A 556 -26.84 25.20 -1.57
C SER A 556 -26.01 26.47 -1.59
N THR A 557 -26.05 27.24 -2.69
CA THR A 557 -25.42 28.57 -2.70
C THR A 557 -26.17 29.52 -1.75
N ASN A 558 -25.47 30.54 -1.23
CA ASN A 558 -26.07 31.58 -0.37
C ASN A 558 -27.23 32.34 -1.04
N SER A 559 -27.34 32.29 -2.37
CA SER A 559 -28.42 32.87 -3.17
C SER A 559 -29.64 31.96 -3.35
N GLY A 560 -29.64 30.73 -2.81
CA GLY A 560 -30.78 29.80 -2.80
C GLY A 560 -31.17 29.19 -4.16
N ASN A 561 -30.71 29.75 -5.28
CA ASN A 561 -31.24 29.41 -6.61
C ASN A 561 -30.38 28.40 -7.40
N ASN A 562 -29.12 28.16 -7.02
CA ASN A 562 -28.23 27.22 -7.71
C ASN A 562 -27.64 26.18 -6.72
N MET A 563 -27.69 24.90 -7.09
CA MET A 563 -26.93 23.86 -6.39
C MET A 563 -25.44 23.99 -6.75
N THR A 564 -24.55 23.90 -5.77
CA THR A 564 -23.11 23.82 -6.02
C THR A 564 -22.49 22.66 -5.24
N PHE A 565 -21.28 22.27 -5.62
CA PHE A 565 -20.54 21.22 -4.92
C PHE A 565 -19.41 21.85 -4.12
N LYS A 566 -19.26 21.39 -2.89
CA LYS A 566 -18.11 21.74 -2.06
C LYS A 566 -17.48 20.44 -1.56
N ALA A 567 -16.17 20.36 -1.70
CA ALA A 567 -15.39 19.65 -0.69
C ALA A 567 -15.55 20.46 0.60
N GLU A 568 -15.89 19.81 1.69
CA GLU A 568 -16.04 20.48 2.98
C GLU A 568 -14.68 21.02 3.40
N ARG A 569 -14.38 22.28 3.06
CA ARG A 569 -13.20 22.99 3.55
C ARG A 569 -13.56 23.53 4.93
N SER A 570 -13.60 22.68 5.94
CA SER A 570 -13.11 23.14 7.25
C SER A 570 -11.61 22.94 7.23
N GLU A 571 -10.84 23.71 7.99
CA GLU A 571 -9.42 23.45 8.21
C GLU A 571 -9.14 22.05 8.83
N LEU A 572 -10.19 21.24 9.06
CA LEU A 572 -10.20 19.93 9.73
C LEU A 572 -10.75 18.76 8.85
N ALA A 573 -11.26 19.02 7.64
CA ALA A 573 -11.92 18.00 6.81
C ALA A 573 -11.14 17.66 5.52
N GLY A 574 -10.91 16.35 5.33
CA GLY A 574 -10.12 15.65 4.30
C GLY A 574 -9.94 16.33 2.95
N HIS A 575 -8.71 16.34 2.43
CA HIS A 575 -8.40 16.95 1.14
C HIS A 575 -8.95 16.11 -0.01
N ALA A 576 -9.78 16.73 -0.85
CA ALA A 576 -10.32 16.12 -2.06
C ALA A 576 -9.36 16.24 -3.27
N ASP A 577 -8.06 16.40 -3.03
CA ASP A 577 -7.06 16.75 -4.07
C ASP A 577 -6.97 15.67 -5.15
N ASP A 578 -6.98 14.39 -4.76
CA ASP A 578 -7.02 13.26 -5.68
C ASP A 578 -8.25 13.34 -6.63
N PHE A 579 -9.41 13.73 -6.10
CA PHE A 579 -10.63 13.89 -6.87
C PHE A 579 -10.50 15.06 -7.86
N TRP A 580 -9.96 16.20 -7.42
CA TRP A 580 -9.80 17.37 -8.26
C TRP A 580 -8.77 17.12 -9.36
N ALA A 581 -7.60 16.58 -9.04
CA ALA A 581 -6.58 16.20 -10.01
C ALA A 581 -7.15 15.22 -11.06
N LEU A 582 -7.91 14.21 -10.63
CA LEU A 582 -8.56 13.29 -11.55
C LEU A 582 -9.62 14.00 -12.41
N SER A 583 -10.44 14.87 -11.82
CA SER A 583 -11.45 15.63 -12.56
C SER A 583 -10.84 16.56 -13.61
N HIS A 584 -9.66 17.12 -13.33
CA HIS A 584 -8.90 17.94 -14.27
C HIS A 584 -8.46 17.15 -15.50
N ALA A 585 -8.11 15.87 -15.36
CA ALA A 585 -7.80 15.01 -16.50
C ALA A 585 -9.07 14.67 -17.30
N LEU A 586 -10.13 14.23 -16.60
CA LEU A 586 -11.33 13.66 -17.22
C LEU A 586 -12.21 14.70 -17.92
N ILE A 587 -12.09 15.98 -17.56
CA ILE A 587 -12.87 17.05 -18.19
C ILE A 587 -12.53 17.29 -19.67
N ASN A 588 -11.38 16.77 -20.13
CA ASN A 588 -11.01 16.80 -21.55
C ASN A 588 -12.03 16.04 -22.42
N GLU A 589 -12.68 15.00 -21.89
CA GLU A 589 -13.82 14.38 -22.56
C GLU A 589 -15.09 15.25 -22.37
N PRO A 590 -15.74 15.74 -23.45
CA PRO A 590 -16.99 16.47 -23.32
C PRO A 590 -18.09 15.61 -22.69
N LEU A 591 -19.07 16.26 -22.04
CA LEU A 591 -20.24 15.57 -21.50
C LEU A 591 -21.05 14.87 -22.60
N ASN A 592 -21.15 15.47 -23.79
CA ASN A 592 -21.73 14.83 -24.97
C ASN A 592 -20.67 14.00 -25.71
N HIS A 593 -20.31 12.85 -25.16
CA HIS A 593 -19.31 11.93 -25.72
C HIS A 593 -19.91 10.93 -26.74
N THR A 594 -21.25 10.88 -26.88
CA THR A 594 -21.94 9.94 -27.78
C THR A 594 -21.97 10.40 -29.24
N THR A 595 -21.82 11.70 -29.50
CA THR A 595 -21.72 12.24 -30.87
C THR A 595 -20.25 12.52 -31.23
N LYS A 596 -19.62 11.63 -32.00
CA LYS A 596 -18.28 11.90 -32.56
C LYS A 596 -18.34 13.12 -33.49
N ARG A 597 -17.59 14.18 -33.17
CA ARG A 597 -17.42 15.34 -34.06
C ARG A 597 -16.65 14.87 -35.31
N LYS A 598 -17.30 14.85 -36.47
CA LYS A 598 -16.61 14.65 -37.75
C LYS A 598 -15.65 15.82 -37.96
N SER A 599 -14.36 15.56 -38.13
CA SER A 599 -13.38 16.59 -38.49
C SER A 599 -13.80 17.21 -39.83
N ARG A 600 -14.10 18.51 -39.83
CA ARG A 600 -14.28 19.28 -41.06
C ARG A 600 -12.89 19.81 -41.45
N TRP A 601 -12.17 19.05 -42.26
CA TRP A 601 -11.10 19.65 -43.07
C TRP A 601 -11.79 20.47 -44.16
N VAL A 602 -11.81 21.79 -44.00
CA VAL A 602 -12.19 22.69 -45.10
C VAL A 602 -10.90 22.96 -45.87
N PHE A 603 -10.75 22.34 -47.03
CA PHE A 603 -9.71 22.74 -47.98
C PHE A 603 -10.08 24.12 -48.52
N SER A 604 -9.30 25.13 -48.14
CA SER A 604 -9.35 26.44 -48.78
C SER A 604 -8.62 26.33 -50.13
N GLY A 605 -9.37 26.02 -51.19
CA GLY A 605 -8.83 26.03 -52.55
C GLY A 605 -9.62 25.16 -53.50
N GLU A 606 -10.69 25.72 -54.07
CA GLU A 606 -10.95 25.75 -55.52
C GLU A 606 -12.35 26.33 -55.76
N GLN A 607 -12.36 27.62 -56.11
CA GLN A 607 -13.43 28.16 -56.95
C GLN A 607 -13.31 27.47 -58.31
N GLY A 608 -14.35 26.74 -58.73
CA GLY A 608 -14.32 26.08 -60.02
C GLY A 608 -15.62 25.35 -60.37
N GLN A 609 -16.63 26.14 -60.75
CA GLN A 609 -17.72 25.80 -61.68
C GLN A 609 -18.58 24.54 -61.44
N LEU A 610 -19.84 24.85 -61.10
CA LEU A 610 -21.05 24.15 -61.53
C LEU A 610 -20.99 23.72 -63.02
N ALA A 611 -21.33 22.47 -63.32
CA ALA A 611 -22.31 22.08 -64.35
C ALA A 611 -22.54 20.56 -64.43
N ALA A 612 -23.82 20.21 -64.59
CA ALA A 612 -24.45 18.91 -64.91
C ALA A 612 -24.59 17.88 -63.78
#